data_AF-A0A6G4X864-F1
#
_entry.id   AF-A0A6G4X864-F1
#
_cell.length_a   1.000
_cell.length_b   1.000
_cell.length_c   1.000
_cell.angle_alpha   90.00
_cell.angle_beta   90.00
_cell.angle_gamma   90.00
#
_symmetry.space_group_name_H-M   'P 1'
#
loop_
_entity.id
_entity.type
_entity.pdbx_description
1 polymer ?
#
loop_
_entity_poly.entity_id
_entity_poly.type
_entity_poly.pdbx_seq_one_letter_code
_entity_poly.pdbx_strand_id
1 'polypeptide(L)'
;MYELSRIRLYSIGPAGARYADTVLDLRGVGEPVPSPAPAQADFFEEEPQGPPRRPAPAGVLFLENGGGKSVLLKLIFSVMLPGHRNTLGGASSGVLRKFLLADDCGHVALEWQHTRTGETIVVGKVSEWRGRQVSGDPRKFAEAWYSFRPGPGMSLDSLPVAESAALRPAAEGASSARGRRRTMKGFRDVLIETGKAYPNLDVAWEEIHERWNEHLTGLGLDPELFRYQREMNADEGEAAGLFAVKNDSDFTDLLLRAVTDTRDTDGLADLVHGFAHKLGRRAELTAERDFTAGSLDQLHRITESAESRGRAREVHAGAERRTRTLARRLSARGTQERGRAAELAEQVGEAERTATAAEDARSRSALVAAELAYRHASLALAAAEKSAAAQKRELSEARTLHSAWQAAETVLAHRAAADRAARVAAAIQEAERDAAPALAARARAAARLVRALNAAAEDGERIAAEEEERSAALQAAGESAHRDATAAATEAQRARSETEHLRQRLAEVEQETEQAVQAGWLDAAGGEPVSDPARAALAASDAEQAAVAAFDTAREAAARGAERAQEAAAERSRSELAAARAADAAEAAEGAYAAERATAEALGAEERLAELLGLPGRPPG
;
A
#
# COMPACT_ATOMS: atom_id res chain seq x y z
N MET A 1 38.69 15.11 -107.88
CA MET A 1 38.45 16.18 -108.87
C MET A 1 37.12 15.87 -109.52
N TYR A 2 36.31 16.89 -109.77
CA TYR A 2 34.97 16.75 -110.34
C TYR A 2 34.90 17.42 -111.72
N GLU A 3 34.08 16.86 -112.60
CA GLU A 3 33.78 17.39 -113.93
C GLU A 3 32.28 17.66 -114.05
N LEU A 4 31.90 18.75 -114.70
CA LEU A 4 30.50 19.12 -114.88
C LEU A 4 29.82 18.14 -115.83
N SER A 5 28.87 17.35 -115.33
CA SER A 5 28.18 16.31 -116.08
C SER A 5 26.89 16.80 -116.71
N ARG A 6 26.10 17.57 -115.97
CA ARG A 6 24.81 18.10 -116.44
C ARG A 6 24.52 19.47 -115.85
N ILE A 7 23.74 20.25 -116.59
CA ILE A 7 23.28 21.57 -116.17
C ILE A 7 21.77 21.61 -116.37
N ARG A 8 21.02 21.95 -115.33
CA ARG A 8 19.58 22.21 -115.42
C ARG A 8 19.27 23.66 -115.05
N LEU A 9 18.55 24.34 -115.93
CA LEU A 9 18.11 25.72 -115.79
C LEU A 9 16.59 25.75 -115.79
N TYR A 10 15.99 26.26 -114.72
CA TYR A 10 14.54 26.32 -114.57
C TYR A 10 14.09 27.74 -114.28
N SER A 11 13.13 28.23 -115.07
CA SER A 11 12.49 29.54 -114.90
C SER A 11 13.50 30.70 -114.68
N ILE A 12 14.58 30.73 -115.46
CA ILE A 12 15.66 31.72 -115.33
C ILE A 12 16.21 32.15 -116.70
N GLY A 13 16.70 33.39 -116.81
CA GLY A 13 17.23 33.97 -118.04
C GLY A 13 16.52 35.27 -118.45
N PRO A 14 17.12 36.06 -119.35
CA PRO A 14 16.50 37.28 -119.87
C PRO A 14 15.22 36.95 -120.65
N ALA A 15 14.29 37.91 -120.72
CA ALA A 15 12.96 37.71 -121.32
C ALA A 15 13.01 37.16 -122.77
N GLY A 16 14.00 37.52 -123.57
CA GLY A 16 14.15 37.08 -124.96
C GLY A 16 14.91 35.77 -125.18
N ALA A 17 15.59 35.22 -124.17
CA ALA A 17 16.38 33.98 -124.26
C ALA A 17 16.29 33.21 -122.93
N ARG A 18 15.06 32.84 -122.58
CA ARG A 18 14.70 32.31 -121.27
C ARG A 18 14.79 30.79 -121.23
N TYR A 19 15.40 30.27 -120.18
CA TYR A 19 15.44 28.84 -119.90
C TYR A 19 14.22 28.46 -119.04
N ALA A 20 13.18 27.92 -119.68
CA ALA A 20 11.95 27.52 -119.00
C ALA A 20 12.18 26.27 -118.12
N ASP A 21 12.68 25.20 -118.72
CA ASP A 21 13.20 23.99 -118.06
C ASP A 21 14.14 23.32 -119.06
N THR A 22 15.43 23.67 -119.01
CA THR A 22 16.43 23.26 -119.99
C THR A 22 17.48 22.44 -119.30
N VAL A 23 17.72 21.21 -119.78
CA VAL A 23 18.80 20.33 -119.33
C VAL A 23 19.84 20.23 -120.45
N LEU A 24 21.09 20.56 -120.13
CA LEU A 24 22.25 20.29 -120.96
C LEU A 24 22.95 19.06 -120.39
N ASP A 25 23.01 17.99 -121.18
CA ASP A 25 23.64 16.73 -120.79
C ASP A 25 25.00 16.59 -121.48
N LEU A 26 26.06 16.50 -120.68
CA LEU A 26 27.45 16.34 -121.13
C LEU A 26 27.97 14.93 -120.85
N ARG A 27 27.15 14.02 -120.30
CA ARG A 27 27.56 12.66 -119.91
C ARG A 27 27.85 11.77 -121.13
N GLY A 28 28.52 10.64 -120.89
CA GLY A 28 28.57 9.51 -121.84
C GLY A 28 29.60 9.62 -122.97
N VAL A 29 30.32 10.73 -123.10
CA VAL A 29 31.24 10.99 -124.24
C VAL A 29 32.71 10.72 -123.88
N GLY A 30 33.14 11.03 -122.66
CA GLY A 30 34.54 10.98 -122.26
C GLY A 30 35.08 9.56 -122.06
N GLU A 31 36.30 9.49 -121.50
CA GLU A 31 36.94 8.24 -121.10
C GLU A 31 36.12 7.49 -120.04
N PRO A 32 36.13 6.14 -120.02
CA PRO A 32 35.53 5.36 -118.94
C PRO A 32 36.05 5.77 -117.56
N VAL A 33 35.16 5.78 -116.56
CA VAL A 33 35.54 6.04 -115.17
C VAL A 33 36.45 4.90 -114.69
N PRO A 34 37.65 5.19 -114.14
CA PRO A 34 38.64 4.16 -113.81
C PRO A 34 38.23 3.17 -112.71
N SER A 35 37.45 3.62 -111.73
CA SER A 35 37.05 2.81 -110.56
C SER A 35 35.61 3.15 -110.15
N PRO A 36 34.61 2.75 -110.96
CA PRO A 36 33.22 3.13 -110.73
C PRO A 36 32.72 2.62 -109.37
N ALA A 37 32.06 3.48 -108.61
CA ALA A 37 31.33 3.09 -107.42
C ALA A 37 30.19 2.12 -107.79
N PRO A 38 29.85 1.15 -106.92
CA PRO A 38 28.78 0.19 -107.19
C PRO A 38 27.43 0.92 -107.31
N ALA A 39 26.83 0.90 -108.51
CA ALA A 39 25.48 1.40 -108.74
C ALA A 39 24.50 0.21 -108.74
N GLN A 40 23.42 0.30 -107.95
CA GLN A 40 22.27 -0.61 -108.08
C GLN A 40 21.41 -0.12 -109.25
N ALA A 41 21.22 -0.95 -110.28
CA ALA A 41 20.26 -0.67 -111.33
C ALA A 41 18.83 -0.79 -110.78
N ASP A 42 17.94 0.11 -111.17
CA ASP A 42 16.51 -0.04 -110.90
C ASP A 42 15.98 -1.25 -111.70
N PHE A 43 15.16 -2.08 -111.05
CA PHE A 43 14.73 -3.43 -111.50
C PHE A 43 14.01 -3.48 -112.87
N PHE A 44 13.74 -2.33 -113.50
CA PHE A 44 12.93 -2.18 -114.71
C PHE A 44 13.62 -1.41 -115.85
N GLU A 45 14.91 -1.06 -115.73
CA GLU A 45 15.67 -0.38 -116.80
C GLU A 45 16.62 -1.35 -117.53
N GLU A 46 16.81 -1.16 -118.85
CA GLU A 46 17.82 -1.91 -119.61
C GLU A 46 19.22 -1.60 -119.07
N GLU A 47 20.00 -2.62 -118.71
CA GLU A 47 21.37 -2.43 -118.20
C GLU A 47 22.23 -1.61 -119.18
N PRO A 48 22.83 -0.48 -118.75
CA PRO A 48 23.67 0.32 -119.62
C PRO A 48 24.90 -0.49 -120.06
N GLN A 49 25.18 -0.52 -121.37
CA GLN A 49 26.33 -1.21 -121.94
C GLN A 49 27.65 -0.52 -121.54
N GLY A 50 28.29 -1.01 -120.47
CA GLY A 50 29.67 -0.69 -120.09
C GLY A 50 29.83 0.23 -118.86
N PRO A 51 31.07 0.42 -118.37
CA PRO A 51 31.34 1.28 -117.22
C PRO A 51 30.92 2.73 -117.51
N PRO A 52 30.44 3.47 -116.50
CA PRO A 52 30.03 4.87 -116.69
C PRO A 52 31.20 5.67 -117.27
N ARG A 53 30.91 6.51 -118.27
CA ARG A 53 31.89 7.38 -118.92
C ARG A 53 31.89 8.77 -118.30
N ARG A 54 33.06 9.40 -118.29
CA ARG A 54 33.25 10.79 -117.87
C ARG A 54 32.49 11.76 -118.79
N PRO A 55 32.20 12.99 -118.34
CA PRO A 55 31.60 14.01 -119.18
C PRO A 55 32.51 14.39 -120.36
N ALA A 56 31.94 15.06 -121.37
CA ALA A 56 32.69 15.55 -122.51
C ALA A 56 33.83 16.51 -122.05
N PRO A 57 35.09 16.29 -122.44
CA PRO A 57 36.23 17.10 -121.98
C PRO A 57 36.20 18.53 -122.54
N ALA A 58 35.49 18.75 -123.65
CA ALA A 58 35.20 20.05 -124.21
C ALA A 58 33.83 20.02 -124.90
N GLY A 59 33.06 21.10 -124.76
CA GLY A 59 31.77 21.30 -125.44
C GLY A 59 31.72 22.66 -126.11
N VAL A 60 31.28 22.71 -127.37
CA VAL A 60 31.10 23.96 -128.10
C VAL A 60 29.61 24.27 -128.19
N LEU A 61 29.21 25.42 -127.63
CA LEU A 61 27.85 25.93 -127.71
C LEU A 61 27.73 26.91 -128.86
N PHE A 62 27.02 26.50 -129.91
CA PHE A 62 26.63 27.36 -131.02
C PHE A 62 25.28 28.01 -130.70
N LEU A 63 25.30 29.33 -130.52
CA LEU A 63 24.11 30.15 -130.30
C LEU A 63 24.24 31.41 -131.16
N GLU A 64 23.13 31.87 -131.72
CA GLU A 64 23.08 33.16 -132.41
C GLU A 64 23.44 34.30 -131.44
N ASN A 65 23.90 35.44 -131.97
CA ASN A 65 24.20 36.61 -131.15
C ASN A 65 22.93 37.04 -130.37
N GLY A 66 23.04 37.06 -129.04
CA GLY A 66 21.90 37.30 -128.13
C GLY A 66 21.18 36.05 -127.63
N GLY A 67 21.50 34.85 -128.17
CA GLY A 67 20.92 33.56 -127.79
C GLY A 67 21.29 33.05 -126.38
N GLY A 68 21.93 33.87 -125.56
CA GLY A 68 22.14 33.57 -124.14
C GLY A 68 23.45 32.84 -123.80
N LYS A 69 24.44 32.73 -124.69
CA LYS A 69 25.75 32.09 -124.40
C LYS A 69 26.43 32.68 -123.16
N SER A 70 26.60 34.01 -123.12
CA SER A 70 27.21 34.69 -121.98
C SER A 70 26.31 34.68 -120.74
N VAL A 71 24.99 34.54 -120.93
CA VAL A 71 24.04 34.40 -119.81
C VAL A 71 24.19 33.04 -119.16
N LEU A 72 24.26 31.96 -119.94
CA LEU A 72 24.49 30.59 -119.47
C LEU A 72 25.76 30.52 -118.62
N LEU A 73 26.88 31.05 -119.12
CA LEU A 73 28.12 31.11 -118.35
C LEU A 73 27.92 31.86 -117.03
N LYS A 74 27.32 33.06 -117.06
CA LYS A 74 27.03 33.84 -115.84
C LYS A 74 26.16 33.07 -114.84
N LEU A 75 25.20 32.27 -115.30
CA LEU A 75 24.33 31.46 -114.45
C LEU A 75 25.13 30.32 -113.79
N ILE A 76 25.97 29.60 -114.53
CA ILE A 76 26.85 28.55 -113.98
C ILE A 76 27.79 29.14 -112.93
N PHE A 77 28.47 30.25 -113.25
CA PHE A 77 29.37 30.93 -112.30
C PHE A 77 28.63 31.46 -111.07
N SER A 78 27.34 31.78 -111.17
CA SER A 78 26.56 32.25 -110.02
C SER A 78 26.34 31.18 -108.93
N VAL A 79 26.49 29.90 -109.28
CA VAL A 79 26.48 28.78 -108.32
C VAL A 79 27.86 28.59 -107.71
N MET A 80 28.92 28.63 -108.52
CA MET A 80 30.30 28.32 -108.09
C MET A 80 31.01 29.49 -107.41
N LEU A 81 30.66 30.73 -107.75
CA LEU A 81 31.28 31.95 -107.26
C LEU A 81 30.20 32.93 -106.79
N PRO A 82 29.59 32.69 -105.61
CA PRO A 82 28.60 33.61 -105.05
C PRO A 82 29.25 34.98 -104.76
N GLY A 83 28.47 36.06 -104.92
CA GLY A 83 28.89 37.42 -104.54
C GLY A 83 29.08 38.41 -105.69
N HIS A 84 28.80 39.69 -105.38
CA HIS A 84 28.68 40.81 -106.33
C HIS A 84 29.95 41.16 -107.10
N ARG A 85 31.13 40.79 -106.57
CA ARG A 85 32.42 41.06 -107.20
C ARG A 85 32.88 39.94 -108.14
N ASN A 86 32.17 38.81 -108.17
CA ASN A 86 32.66 37.57 -108.78
C ASN A 86 31.97 37.17 -110.11
N THR A 87 30.97 37.92 -110.57
CA THR A 87 30.28 37.65 -111.84
C THR A 87 31.10 38.06 -113.07
N LEU A 88 31.14 37.22 -114.12
CA LEU A 88 31.82 37.51 -115.39
C LEU A 88 31.36 38.83 -116.04
N GLY A 89 32.32 39.66 -116.46
CA GLY A 89 32.07 40.88 -117.25
C GLY A 89 31.71 42.11 -116.41
N GLY A 90 32.65 42.59 -115.59
CA GLY A 90 32.72 43.95 -115.05
C GLY A 90 31.62 44.40 -114.09
N ALA A 91 31.99 44.70 -112.84
CA ALA A 91 31.41 45.58 -111.79
C ALA A 91 29.88 45.87 -111.69
N SER A 92 29.00 45.20 -112.45
CA SER A 92 27.57 45.48 -112.51
C SER A 92 26.81 44.38 -111.76
N SER A 93 26.81 44.53 -110.43
CA SER A 93 26.20 43.62 -109.44
C SER A 93 24.70 43.35 -109.59
N GLY A 94 24.03 43.99 -110.56
CA GLY A 94 22.59 43.86 -110.82
C GLY A 94 22.21 43.01 -112.04
N VAL A 95 23.17 42.45 -112.79
CA VAL A 95 22.88 41.77 -114.07
C VAL A 95 22.10 40.46 -113.88
N LEU A 96 22.42 39.64 -112.86
CA LEU A 96 21.70 38.38 -112.60
C LEU A 96 20.25 38.59 -112.17
N ARG A 97 19.95 39.69 -111.47
CA ARG A 97 18.58 40.06 -111.07
C ARG A 97 17.67 40.35 -112.25
N LYS A 98 18.24 40.84 -113.36
CA LYS A 98 17.51 41.07 -114.62
C LYS A 98 17.11 39.76 -115.32
N PHE A 99 17.61 38.62 -114.85
CA PHE A 99 17.32 37.30 -115.41
C PHE A 99 16.21 36.55 -114.65
N LEU A 100 15.53 37.20 -113.69
CA LEU A 100 14.41 36.61 -112.95
C LEU A 100 13.19 37.53 -113.01
N LEU A 101 12.03 37.01 -113.43
CA LEU A 101 10.77 37.77 -113.44
C LEU A 101 10.13 37.75 -112.05
N ALA A 102 9.14 38.64 -111.85
CA ALA A 102 8.50 38.88 -110.58
C ALA A 102 7.89 37.62 -109.93
N ASP A 103 7.16 36.81 -110.71
CA ASP A 103 6.42 35.63 -110.24
C ASP A 103 7.21 34.31 -110.29
N ASP A 104 8.52 34.36 -110.56
CA ASP A 104 9.33 33.15 -110.74
C ASP A 104 10.16 32.78 -109.51
N CYS A 105 10.36 31.48 -109.37
CA CYS A 105 11.42 30.88 -108.58
C CYS A 105 12.41 30.24 -109.57
N GLY A 106 13.56 30.90 -109.76
CA GLY A 106 14.57 30.49 -110.73
C GLY A 106 15.56 29.51 -110.11
N HIS A 107 15.91 28.45 -110.83
CA HIS A 107 16.90 27.47 -110.40
C HIS A 107 18.02 27.29 -111.42
N VAL A 108 19.25 27.23 -110.93
CA VAL A 108 20.43 26.76 -111.65
C VAL A 108 20.97 25.57 -110.88
N ALA A 109 20.93 24.38 -111.45
CA ALA A 109 21.44 23.16 -110.83
C ALA A 109 22.54 22.57 -111.72
N LEU A 110 23.67 22.24 -111.10
CA LEU A 110 24.87 21.71 -111.71
C LEU A 110 25.13 20.34 -111.12
N GLU A 111 25.13 19.30 -111.94
CA GLU A 111 25.56 17.98 -111.54
C GLU A 111 27.03 17.81 -111.91
N TRP A 112 27.82 17.34 -110.95
CA TRP A 112 29.24 17.11 -111.05
C TRP A 112 29.55 15.65 -110.84
N GLN A 113 30.37 15.07 -111.71
CA GLN A 113 30.82 13.68 -111.61
C GLN A 113 32.26 13.61 -111.14
N HIS A 114 32.55 12.77 -110.14
CA HIS A 114 33.90 12.55 -109.67
C HIS A 114 34.72 11.76 -110.69
N THR A 115 35.87 12.27 -111.12
CA THR A 115 36.65 11.71 -112.26
C THR A 115 37.16 10.29 -112.06
N ARG A 116 37.31 9.85 -110.79
CA ARG A 116 37.83 8.52 -110.45
C ARG A 116 36.74 7.51 -110.09
N THR A 117 35.70 7.96 -109.38
CA THR A 117 34.67 7.10 -108.77
C THR A 117 33.35 7.11 -109.51
N GLY A 118 33.10 8.12 -110.35
CA GLY A 118 31.84 8.28 -111.08
C GLY A 118 30.68 8.75 -110.22
N GLU A 119 30.87 8.89 -108.90
CA GLU A 119 29.88 9.43 -107.98
C GLU A 119 29.51 10.86 -108.37
N THR A 120 28.22 11.18 -108.26
CA THR A 120 27.68 12.47 -108.65
C THR A 120 27.30 13.31 -107.44
N ILE A 121 27.45 14.62 -107.55
CA ILE A 121 26.95 15.61 -106.60
C ILE A 121 26.21 16.68 -107.38
N VAL A 122 25.01 17.04 -106.93
CA VAL A 122 24.29 18.19 -107.46
C VAL A 122 24.51 19.36 -106.53
N VAL A 123 24.96 20.48 -107.09
CA VAL A 123 25.00 21.79 -106.42
C VAL A 123 24.13 22.75 -107.19
N GLY A 124 23.38 23.59 -106.50
CA GLY A 124 22.47 24.50 -107.17
C GLY A 124 22.23 25.77 -106.41
N LYS A 125 21.63 26.71 -107.13
CA LYS A 125 21.19 28.00 -106.64
C LYS A 125 19.72 28.17 -106.96
N VAL A 126 19.00 28.72 -105.99
CA VAL A 126 17.61 29.15 -106.13
C VAL A 126 17.52 30.65 -105.89
N SER A 127 16.67 31.33 -106.66
CA SER A 127 16.47 32.77 -106.57
C SER A 127 15.00 33.13 -106.71
N GLU A 128 14.49 34.00 -105.83
CA GLU A 128 13.09 34.46 -105.83
C GLU A 128 13.00 35.95 -105.40
N TRP A 129 12.09 36.71 -106.00
CA TRP A 129 11.73 38.04 -105.51
C TRP A 129 10.75 37.93 -104.35
N ARG A 130 11.13 38.45 -103.17
CA ARG A 130 10.25 38.52 -102.00
C ARG A 130 9.00 39.34 -102.33
N GLY A 131 7.82 38.75 -102.12
CA GLY A 131 6.54 39.38 -102.45
C GLY A 131 6.20 39.36 -103.95
N ARG A 132 6.95 38.62 -104.77
CA ARG A 132 6.74 38.44 -106.21
C ARG A 132 6.69 39.74 -107.02
N GLN A 133 7.55 40.69 -106.67
CA GLN A 133 7.67 41.98 -107.34
C GLN A 133 9.14 42.31 -107.59
N VAL A 134 9.48 42.64 -108.84
CA VAL A 134 10.83 43.12 -109.18
C VAL A 134 11.09 44.44 -108.47
N SER A 135 12.22 44.56 -107.78
CA SER A 135 12.57 45.76 -107.00
C SER A 135 14.03 46.16 -107.20
N GLY A 136 14.30 47.47 -107.11
CA GLY A 136 15.67 47.97 -107.04
C GLY A 136 16.36 47.69 -105.70
N ASP A 137 15.60 47.39 -104.64
CA ASP A 137 16.15 47.08 -103.31
C ASP A 137 16.80 45.69 -103.29
N PRO A 138 18.13 45.61 -103.04
CA PRO A 138 18.85 44.35 -102.88
C PRO A 138 18.25 43.37 -101.86
N ARG A 139 17.62 43.86 -100.81
CA ARG A 139 17.13 43.03 -99.70
C ARG A 139 15.86 42.24 -100.07
N LYS A 140 15.19 42.62 -101.16
CA LYS A 140 14.01 41.92 -101.68
C LYS A 140 14.35 40.77 -102.62
N PHE A 141 15.59 40.68 -103.08
CA PHE A 141 16.05 39.55 -103.88
C PHE A 141 16.60 38.47 -102.94
N ALA A 142 15.94 37.32 -102.86
CA ALA A 142 16.37 36.21 -102.03
C ALA A 142 17.16 35.20 -102.87
N GLU A 143 18.30 34.77 -102.35
CA GLU A 143 19.17 33.77 -102.96
C GLU A 143 19.54 32.74 -101.89
N ALA A 144 19.59 31.46 -102.28
CA ALA A 144 20.18 30.41 -101.48
C ALA A 144 20.83 29.38 -102.39
N TRP A 145 21.75 28.63 -101.81
CA TRP A 145 22.44 27.53 -102.46
C TRP A 145 22.11 26.24 -101.75
N TYR A 146 22.16 25.15 -102.51
CA TYR A 146 21.87 23.82 -101.99
C TYR A 146 22.77 22.79 -102.64
N SER A 147 23.02 21.71 -101.94
CA SER A 147 23.67 20.53 -102.51
C SER A 147 23.01 19.25 -102.05
N PHE A 148 23.13 18.19 -102.85
CA PHE A 148 22.77 16.83 -102.46
C PHE A 148 23.51 15.82 -103.36
N ARG A 149 23.66 14.59 -102.88
CA ARG A 149 24.08 13.44 -103.68
C ARG A 149 22.83 12.80 -104.32
N PRO A 150 22.77 12.68 -105.66
CA PRO A 150 21.66 11.98 -106.32
C PRO A 150 21.48 10.56 -105.80
N GLY A 151 20.23 10.14 -105.63
CA GLY A 151 19.87 8.80 -105.15
C GLY A 151 18.37 8.52 -105.32
N PRO A 152 17.87 7.38 -104.79
CA PRO A 152 16.46 7.02 -104.90
C PRO A 152 15.56 8.16 -104.41
N GLY A 153 14.64 8.61 -105.27
CA GLY A 153 13.69 9.68 -104.97
C GLY A 153 14.17 11.11 -105.28
N MET A 154 15.46 11.36 -105.49
CA MET A 154 15.95 12.71 -105.80
C MET A 154 17.21 12.71 -106.71
N SER A 155 17.04 13.25 -107.91
CA SER A 155 18.09 13.42 -108.94
C SER A 155 17.96 14.79 -109.61
N LEU A 156 18.86 15.10 -110.54
CA LEU A 156 18.74 16.34 -111.34
C LEU A 156 17.42 16.39 -112.14
N ASP A 157 16.92 15.26 -112.62
CA ASP A 157 15.69 15.17 -113.42
C ASP A 157 14.44 15.24 -112.54
N SER A 158 14.50 14.64 -111.34
CA SER A 158 13.40 14.62 -110.36
C SER A 158 13.41 15.78 -109.36
N LEU A 159 14.18 16.84 -109.63
CA LEU A 159 14.33 18.00 -108.75
C LEU A 159 12.96 18.67 -108.49
N PRO A 160 12.56 18.90 -107.21
CA PRO A 160 11.20 19.31 -106.86
C PRO A 160 10.95 20.81 -107.11
N VAL A 161 11.17 21.30 -108.34
CA VAL A 161 11.02 22.71 -108.73
C VAL A 161 9.55 23.11 -109.00
N ALA A 162 8.67 22.13 -109.23
CA ALA A 162 7.22 22.31 -109.37
C ALA A 162 6.45 21.26 -108.54
N GLU A 163 5.17 21.51 -108.28
CA GLU A 163 4.26 20.49 -107.74
C GLU A 163 4.18 19.32 -108.75
N SER A 164 4.48 18.09 -108.32
CA SER A 164 4.47 16.92 -109.22
C SER A 164 3.06 16.39 -109.42
N ALA A 165 2.66 16.16 -110.67
CA ALA A 165 1.37 15.56 -111.04
C ALA A 165 1.46 14.09 -111.49
N ALA A 166 2.61 13.41 -111.39
CA ALA A 166 2.77 12.06 -111.97
C ALA A 166 3.37 11.01 -111.01
N LEU A 167 2.78 9.81 -111.02
CA LEU A 167 3.14 8.59 -110.30
C LEU A 167 4.05 7.63 -111.13
N ARG A 168 4.71 8.11 -112.19
CA ARG A 168 5.60 7.30 -113.06
C ARG A 168 7.02 7.87 -113.13
N PRO A 169 8.06 7.03 -113.24
CA PRO A 169 9.43 7.48 -113.50
C PRO A 169 9.50 8.25 -114.83
N ALA A 170 10.22 9.37 -114.85
CA ALA A 170 10.53 10.09 -116.07
C ALA A 170 11.72 9.41 -116.79
N ALA A 171 11.70 9.35 -118.12
CA ALA A 171 12.84 8.86 -118.90
C ALA A 171 14.09 9.73 -118.64
N GLU A 172 15.28 9.12 -118.64
CA GLU A 172 16.56 9.83 -118.42
C GLU A 172 16.69 11.07 -119.31
N GLY A 173 17.02 12.22 -118.70
CA GLY A 173 17.16 13.50 -119.41
C GLY A 173 15.85 14.27 -119.66
N ALA A 174 14.68 13.73 -119.28
CA ALA A 174 13.41 14.44 -119.30
C ALA A 174 12.98 14.91 -117.90
N SER A 175 12.70 16.21 -117.77
CA SER A 175 12.21 16.81 -116.51
C SER A 175 10.89 16.20 -116.02
N SER A 176 10.82 15.92 -114.71
CA SER A 176 9.57 15.52 -114.02
C SER A 176 8.69 16.69 -113.57
N ALA A 177 9.13 17.94 -113.74
CA ALA A 177 8.47 19.13 -113.21
C ALA A 177 7.22 19.51 -114.03
N ARG A 178 6.08 18.88 -113.73
CA ARG A 178 4.77 19.19 -114.35
C ARG A 178 3.78 19.70 -113.30
N GLY A 179 3.56 21.01 -113.25
CA GLY A 179 2.57 21.62 -112.36
C GLY A 179 2.86 23.08 -111.99
N ARG A 180 2.25 23.56 -110.91
CA ARG A 180 2.50 24.91 -110.39
C ARG A 180 3.93 25.01 -109.87
N ARG A 181 4.64 26.07 -110.26
CA ARG A 181 5.98 26.39 -109.76
C ARG A 181 5.97 26.54 -108.24
N ARG A 182 6.93 25.91 -107.56
CA ARG A 182 7.11 26.05 -106.11
C ARG A 182 7.82 27.37 -105.81
N THR A 183 7.51 27.96 -104.66
CA THR A 183 8.29 29.07 -104.12
C THR A 183 9.63 28.57 -103.57
N MET A 184 10.59 29.46 -103.34
CA MET A 184 11.89 29.11 -102.75
C MET A 184 11.71 28.41 -101.40
N LYS A 185 10.76 28.88 -100.58
CA LYS A 185 10.39 28.22 -99.33
C LYS A 185 9.82 26.82 -99.56
N GLY A 186 8.85 26.66 -100.47
CA GLY A 186 8.24 25.36 -100.76
C GLY A 186 9.21 24.35 -101.39
N PHE A 187 10.23 24.83 -102.11
CA PHE A 187 11.34 24.01 -102.58
C PHE A 187 12.23 23.58 -101.41
N ARG A 188 12.66 24.51 -100.55
CA ARG A 188 13.46 24.23 -99.35
C ARG A 188 12.80 23.18 -98.46
N ASP A 189 11.51 23.35 -98.17
CA ASP A 189 10.78 22.48 -97.26
C ASP A 189 10.78 21.03 -97.78
N VAL A 190 10.51 20.82 -99.08
CA VAL A 190 10.55 19.47 -99.68
C VAL A 190 11.97 18.94 -99.84
N LEU A 191 12.95 19.78 -100.14
CA LEU A 191 14.35 19.36 -100.22
C LEU A 191 14.84 18.83 -98.86
N ILE A 192 14.56 19.57 -97.78
CA ILE A 192 14.92 19.19 -96.41
C ILE A 192 14.13 17.95 -95.95
N GLU A 193 12.83 17.88 -96.26
CA GLU A 193 12.00 16.71 -95.92
C GLU A 193 12.47 15.45 -96.64
N THR A 194 12.82 15.55 -97.92
CA THR A 194 13.37 14.43 -98.71
C THR A 194 14.73 14.00 -98.16
N GLY A 195 15.60 14.96 -97.77
CA GLY A 195 16.87 14.66 -97.10
C GLY A 195 16.71 13.97 -95.74
N LYS A 196 15.63 14.28 -94.99
CA LYS A 196 15.30 13.55 -93.75
C LYS A 196 14.82 12.13 -94.02
N ALA A 197 14.02 11.94 -95.07
CA ALA A 197 13.51 10.63 -95.47
C ALA A 197 14.63 9.72 -96.03
N TYR A 198 15.62 10.31 -96.70
CA TYR A 198 16.74 9.63 -97.33
C TYR A 198 18.08 10.28 -96.90
N PRO A 199 18.65 9.90 -95.74
CA PRO A 199 19.88 10.49 -95.23
C PRO A 199 21.10 10.34 -96.17
N ASN A 200 21.08 9.35 -97.07
CA ASN A 200 22.12 9.13 -98.07
C ASN A 200 22.21 10.25 -99.13
N LEU A 201 21.20 11.13 -99.22
CA LEU A 201 21.21 12.28 -100.13
C LEU A 201 22.10 13.42 -99.65
N ASP A 202 22.54 13.43 -98.38
CA ASP A 202 23.49 14.44 -97.83
C ASP A 202 23.12 15.89 -98.20
N VAL A 203 21.88 16.26 -97.88
CA VAL A 203 21.28 17.54 -98.29
C VAL A 203 21.82 18.69 -97.46
N ALA A 204 22.32 19.74 -98.12
CA ALA A 204 22.74 21.01 -97.50
C ALA A 204 21.98 22.20 -98.08
N TRP A 205 21.79 23.25 -97.27
CA TRP A 205 21.14 24.50 -97.64
C TRP A 205 21.82 25.69 -96.97
N GLU A 206 22.32 26.64 -97.78
CA GLU A 206 23.07 27.80 -97.29
C GLU A 206 22.56 29.11 -97.90
N GLU A 207 22.49 30.16 -97.07
CA GLU A 207 22.06 31.51 -97.47
C GLU A 207 23.20 32.54 -97.40
N ILE A 208 24.35 32.16 -96.83
CA ILE A 208 25.53 33.03 -96.65
C ILE A 208 26.62 32.62 -97.64
N HIS A 209 27.12 33.58 -98.44
CA HIS A 209 28.14 33.33 -99.48
C HIS A 209 29.42 32.67 -98.95
N GLU A 210 29.93 33.15 -97.81
CA GLU A 210 31.18 32.62 -97.21
C GLU A 210 31.01 31.15 -96.80
N ARG A 211 29.89 30.81 -96.16
CA ARG A 211 29.57 29.42 -95.79
C ARG A 211 29.39 28.51 -96.99
N TRP A 212 28.80 29.03 -98.07
CA TRP A 212 28.67 28.26 -99.31
C TRP A 212 30.03 27.97 -99.96
N ASN A 213 30.96 28.93 -99.95
CA ASN A 213 32.32 28.71 -100.46
C ASN A 213 33.09 27.67 -99.62
N GLU A 214 32.97 27.72 -98.30
CA GLU A 214 33.53 26.71 -97.39
C GLU A 214 32.92 25.32 -97.66
N HIS A 215 31.60 25.26 -97.87
CA HIS A 215 30.88 24.03 -98.19
C HIS A 215 31.30 23.41 -99.53
N LEU A 216 31.40 24.22 -100.61
CA LEU A 216 31.91 23.77 -101.90
C LEU A 216 33.32 23.18 -101.80
N THR A 217 34.20 23.85 -101.04
CA THR A 217 35.56 23.37 -100.76
C THR A 217 35.52 22.03 -100.03
N GLY A 218 34.63 21.87 -99.03
CA GLY A 218 34.40 20.61 -98.32
C GLY A 218 33.90 19.46 -99.20
N LEU A 219 33.11 19.77 -100.24
CA LEU A 219 32.66 18.78 -101.25
C LEU A 219 33.76 18.41 -102.27
N GLY A 220 34.90 19.12 -102.27
CA GLY A 220 35.99 18.94 -103.23
C GLY A 220 35.77 19.68 -104.56
N LEU A 221 34.89 20.67 -104.58
CA LEU A 221 34.67 21.61 -105.68
C LEU A 221 35.36 22.94 -105.35
N ASP A 222 36.58 23.15 -105.85
CA ASP A 222 37.38 24.34 -105.54
C ASP A 222 36.89 25.59 -106.33
N PRO A 223 36.34 26.62 -105.66
CA PRO A 223 35.90 27.85 -106.31
C PRO A 223 37.05 28.67 -106.92
N GLU A 224 38.28 28.59 -106.40
CA GLU A 224 39.41 29.42 -106.84
C GLU A 224 39.84 29.11 -108.29
N LEU A 225 39.67 27.87 -108.76
CA LEU A 225 39.92 27.49 -110.16
C LEU A 225 39.03 28.27 -111.14
N PHE A 226 37.78 28.56 -110.76
CA PHE A 226 36.86 29.35 -111.57
C PHE A 226 37.18 30.85 -111.55
N ARG A 227 37.85 31.33 -110.48
CA ARG A 227 38.29 32.73 -110.38
C ARG A 227 39.39 33.05 -111.39
N TYR A 228 40.39 32.16 -111.53
CA TYR A 228 41.45 32.30 -112.53
C TYR A 228 40.93 32.26 -113.97
N GLN A 229 40.01 31.33 -114.25
CA GLN A 229 39.41 31.21 -115.58
C GLN A 229 38.64 32.48 -115.97
N ARG A 230 38.00 33.17 -115.01
CA ARG A 230 37.34 34.46 -115.27
C ARG A 230 38.33 35.57 -115.62
N GLU A 231 39.42 35.68 -114.89
CA GLU A 231 40.42 36.75 -115.06
C GLU A 231 41.06 36.65 -116.46
N MET A 232 41.35 35.43 -116.90
CA MET A 232 41.87 35.15 -118.25
C MET A 232 40.86 35.40 -119.38
N ASN A 233 39.55 35.30 -119.13
CA ASN A 233 38.49 35.59 -120.11
C ASN A 233 38.11 37.09 -120.17
N ALA A 234 38.63 37.94 -119.28
CA ALA A 234 38.37 39.37 -119.29
C ALA A 234 39.22 40.14 -120.32
N ASP A 235 40.29 39.53 -120.84
CA ASP A 235 41.31 40.15 -121.69
C ASP A 235 41.05 40.02 -123.22
N GLU A 236 39.89 39.53 -123.64
CA GLU A 236 39.62 39.24 -125.07
C GLU A 236 39.18 40.45 -125.93
N GLY A 237 39.14 41.69 -125.41
CA GLY A 237 38.73 42.86 -126.21
C GLY A 237 39.37 44.19 -125.80
N GLU A 238 40.06 44.83 -126.76
CA GLU A 238 40.68 46.18 -126.74
C GLU A 238 42.12 46.34 -126.18
N ALA A 239 43.12 45.82 -126.91
CA ALA A 239 44.55 46.08 -126.63
C ALA A 239 45.10 47.41 -127.22
N ALA A 240 44.31 48.19 -127.96
CA ALA A 240 44.82 49.34 -128.74
C ALA A 240 44.95 50.67 -127.96
N GLY A 241 44.37 50.78 -126.76
CA GLY A 241 44.40 52.02 -125.96
C GLY A 241 45.66 52.23 -125.11
N LEU A 242 46.55 51.24 -125.03
CA LEU A 242 47.63 51.19 -124.04
C LEU A 242 48.89 52.00 -124.40
N PHE A 243 49.03 52.53 -125.63
CA PHE A 243 50.29 53.15 -126.10
C PHE A 243 50.21 54.67 -126.38
N ALA A 244 49.12 55.35 -126.02
CA ALA A 244 48.98 56.79 -126.21
C ALA A 244 49.37 57.58 -124.94
N VAL A 245 50.66 57.67 -124.62
CA VAL A 245 51.17 58.45 -123.47
C VAL A 245 51.80 59.77 -123.93
N LYS A 246 51.56 60.86 -123.19
CA LYS A 246 51.90 62.24 -123.60
C LYS A 246 53.18 62.81 -122.96
N ASN A 247 53.70 62.22 -121.88
CA ASN A 247 54.92 62.66 -121.18
C ASN A 247 55.82 61.47 -120.83
N ASP A 248 57.13 61.68 -120.80
CA ASP A 248 58.13 60.64 -120.51
C ASP A 248 58.00 60.04 -119.09
N SER A 249 57.52 60.81 -118.12
CA SER A 249 57.22 60.32 -116.74
C SER A 249 56.13 59.26 -116.73
N ASP A 250 55.09 59.42 -117.55
CA ASP A 250 53.94 58.53 -117.60
C ASP A 250 54.31 57.21 -118.29
N PHE A 251 55.27 57.25 -119.22
CA PHE A 251 55.86 56.07 -119.82
C PHE A 251 56.73 55.29 -118.81
N THR A 252 57.46 56.01 -117.96
CA THR A 252 58.26 55.41 -116.88
C THR A 252 57.36 54.73 -115.84
N ASP A 253 56.24 55.35 -115.46
CA ASP A 253 55.25 54.76 -114.56
C ASP A 253 54.53 53.55 -115.19
N LEU A 254 54.25 53.58 -116.50
CA LEU A 254 53.69 52.44 -117.23
C LEU A 254 54.66 51.25 -117.23
N LEU A 255 55.96 51.51 -117.48
CA LEU A 255 57.01 50.49 -117.43
C LEU A 255 57.24 49.95 -116.02
N LEU A 256 57.28 50.82 -115.01
CA LEU A 256 57.38 50.41 -113.61
C LEU A 256 56.18 49.59 -113.20
N ARG A 257 54.96 49.94 -113.60
CA ARG A 257 53.76 49.16 -113.28
C ARG A 257 53.66 47.84 -114.05
N ALA A 258 54.30 47.73 -115.22
CA ALA A 258 54.36 46.49 -116.00
C ALA A 258 55.49 45.53 -115.55
N VAL A 259 56.57 46.06 -114.98
CA VAL A 259 57.76 45.29 -114.56
C VAL A 259 57.81 45.06 -113.05
N THR A 260 57.12 45.88 -112.26
CA THR A 260 57.05 45.73 -110.80
C THR A 260 55.75 45.01 -110.43
N ASP A 261 55.88 43.86 -109.77
CA ASP A 261 54.75 43.16 -109.18
C ASP A 261 54.19 44.02 -108.03
N THR A 262 53.04 44.68 -108.23
CA THR A 262 52.43 45.57 -107.22
C THR A 262 52.09 44.83 -105.93
N ARG A 263 52.11 43.49 -105.93
CA ARG A 263 51.96 42.64 -104.74
C ARG A 263 53.01 42.92 -103.66
N ASP A 264 54.25 43.26 -104.02
CA ASP A 264 55.32 43.47 -103.03
C ASP A 264 55.37 44.91 -102.49
N THR A 265 54.90 45.90 -103.26
CA THR A 265 54.91 47.31 -102.84
C THR A 265 53.66 47.71 -102.05
N ASP A 266 52.49 47.17 -102.41
CA ASP A 266 51.24 47.42 -101.68
C ASP A 266 51.29 46.75 -100.30
N GLY A 267 51.83 45.53 -100.22
CA GLY A 267 52.03 44.83 -98.96
C GLY A 267 52.93 45.59 -97.98
N LEU A 268 54.00 46.24 -98.48
CA LEU A 268 54.89 47.08 -97.67
C LEU A 268 54.22 48.37 -97.22
N ALA A 269 53.47 49.04 -98.12
CA ALA A 269 52.72 50.24 -97.78
C ALA A 269 51.63 49.97 -96.73
N ASP A 270 50.89 48.87 -96.87
CA ASP A 270 49.90 48.41 -95.89
C ASP A 270 50.56 48.01 -94.55
N LEU A 271 51.75 47.40 -94.59
CA LEU A 271 52.51 47.09 -93.38
C LEU A 271 52.90 48.37 -92.65
N VAL A 272 53.47 49.35 -93.34
CA VAL A 272 53.93 50.62 -92.78
C VAL A 272 52.75 51.46 -92.29
N HIS A 273 51.67 51.55 -93.05
CA HIS A 273 50.44 52.23 -92.63
C HIS A 273 49.80 51.53 -91.42
N GLY A 274 49.78 50.19 -91.42
CA GLY A 274 49.33 49.38 -90.30
C GLY A 274 50.17 49.56 -89.04
N PHE A 275 51.50 49.63 -89.17
CA PHE A 275 52.40 49.92 -88.05
C PHE A 275 52.24 51.35 -87.56
N ALA A 276 52.14 52.34 -88.44
CA ALA A 276 51.92 53.74 -88.07
C ALA A 276 50.58 53.94 -87.34
N HIS A 277 49.50 53.32 -87.83
CA HIS A 277 48.20 53.34 -87.19
C HIS A 277 48.21 52.62 -85.82
N LYS A 278 48.88 51.45 -85.72
CA LYS A 278 49.05 50.74 -84.43
C LYS A 278 49.92 51.52 -83.44
N LEU A 279 50.98 52.19 -83.90
CA LEU A 279 51.81 53.06 -83.07
C LEU A 279 51.06 54.31 -82.60
N GLY A 280 50.29 54.94 -83.48
CA GLY A 280 49.44 56.09 -83.15
C GLY A 280 48.39 55.75 -82.09
N ARG A 281 47.86 54.52 -82.12
CA ARG A 281 46.88 54.01 -81.13
C ARG A 281 47.50 53.27 -79.94
N ARG A 282 48.83 53.15 -79.86
CA ARG A 282 49.49 52.37 -78.79
C ARG A 282 49.18 52.92 -77.40
N ALA A 283 49.15 54.24 -77.24
CA ALA A 283 48.81 54.87 -75.96
C ALA A 283 47.37 54.56 -75.55
N GLU A 284 46.42 54.67 -76.48
CA GLU A 284 45.01 54.31 -76.27
C GLU A 284 44.84 52.83 -75.93
N LEU A 285 45.44 51.92 -76.71
CA LEU A 285 45.33 50.47 -76.49
C LEU A 285 46.00 50.03 -75.18
N THR A 286 47.07 50.71 -74.75
CA THR A 286 47.70 50.44 -73.44
C THR A 286 46.80 50.92 -72.32
N ALA A 287 46.21 52.12 -72.44
CA ALA A 287 45.25 52.64 -71.47
C ALA A 287 43.98 51.75 -71.39
N GLU A 288 43.48 51.27 -72.53
CA GLU A 288 42.35 50.33 -72.59
C GLU A 288 42.72 49.00 -71.96
N ARG A 289 43.89 48.42 -72.26
CA ARG A 289 44.38 47.20 -71.61
C ARG A 289 44.47 47.38 -70.09
N ASP A 290 45.08 48.46 -69.62
CA ASP A 290 45.28 48.72 -68.20
C ASP A 290 43.96 48.96 -67.47
N PHE A 291 43.03 49.68 -68.12
CA PHE A 291 41.67 49.84 -67.63
C PHE A 291 40.93 48.51 -67.55
N THR A 292 41.02 47.68 -68.59
CA THR A 292 40.33 46.38 -68.65
C THR A 292 40.91 45.42 -67.62
N ALA A 293 42.24 45.35 -67.50
CA ALA A 293 42.93 44.55 -66.50
C ALA A 293 42.57 45.01 -65.07
N GLY A 294 42.61 46.32 -64.79
CA GLY A 294 42.23 46.87 -63.49
C GLY A 294 40.75 46.65 -63.15
N SER A 295 39.87 46.76 -64.15
CA SER A 295 38.44 46.46 -64.00
C SER A 295 38.21 44.98 -63.72
N LEU A 296 38.94 44.10 -64.41
CA LEU A 296 38.86 42.65 -64.19
C LEU A 296 39.30 42.27 -62.78
N ASP A 297 40.38 42.89 -62.29
CA ASP A 297 40.91 42.68 -60.93
C ASP A 297 39.88 43.09 -59.87
N GLN A 298 39.21 44.24 -60.06
CA GLN A 298 38.12 44.69 -59.18
C GLN A 298 36.90 43.76 -59.25
N LEU A 299 36.49 43.36 -60.45
CA LEU A 299 35.39 42.41 -60.64
C LEU A 299 35.68 41.05 -59.99
N HIS A 300 36.93 40.57 -60.06
CA HIS A 300 37.35 39.34 -59.38
C HIS A 300 37.15 39.46 -57.86
N ARG A 301 37.63 40.56 -57.25
CA ARG A 301 37.46 40.81 -55.81
C ARG A 301 35.99 40.90 -55.39
N ILE A 302 35.15 41.51 -56.24
CA ILE A 302 33.69 41.57 -56.01
C ILE A 302 33.10 40.16 -56.07
N THR A 303 33.53 39.33 -57.02
CA THR A 303 33.05 37.95 -57.20
C THR A 303 33.45 37.08 -56.01
N GLU A 304 34.71 37.13 -55.57
CA GLU A 304 35.19 36.41 -54.38
C GLU A 304 34.46 36.83 -53.09
N SER A 305 34.20 38.14 -52.94
CA SER A 305 33.41 38.68 -51.83
C SER A 305 31.96 38.22 -51.89
N ALA A 306 31.37 38.17 -53.09
CA ALA A 306 30.01 37.69 -53.31
C ALA A 306 29.89 36.19 -52.99
N GLU A 307 30.87 35.38 -53.37
CA GLU A 307 30.93 33.95 -53.02
C GLU A 307 31.10 33.74 -51.51
N SER A 308 32.02 34.46 -50.87
CA SER A 308 32.23 34.37 -49.42
C SER A 308 30.97 34.75 -48.66
N ARG A 309 30.27 35.81 -49.11
CA ARG A 309 28.97 36.21 -48.58
C ARG A 309 27.90 35.13 -48.83
N GLY A 310 27.90 34.50 -50.00
CA GLY A 310 27.01 33.38 -50.33
C GLY A 310 27.19 32.21 -49.36
N ARG A 311 28.43 31.75 -49.19
CA ARG A 311 28.80 30.70 -48.25
C ARG A 311 28.41 31.04 -46.81
N ALA A 312 28.69 32.26 -46.35
CA ALA A 312 28.31 32.70 -45.01
C ALA A 312 26.78 32.69 -44.80
N ARG A 313 26.01 33.11 -45.81
CA ARG A 313 24.53 33.07 -45.77
C ARG A 313 24.00 31.64 -45.73
N GLU A 314 24.58 30.72 -46.49
CA GLU A 314 24.19 29.31 -46.48
C GLU A 314 24.47 28.65 -45.12
N VAL A 315 25.65 28.92 -44.54
CA VAL A 315 26.01 28.44 -43.20
C VAL A 315 25.05 29.01 -42.16
N HIS A 316 24.77 30.31 -42.20
CA HIS A 316 23.84 30.97 -41.29
C HIS A 316 22.41 30.39 -41.41
N ALA A 317 21.88 30.28 -42.62
CA ALA A 317 20.56 29.70 -42.87
C ALA A 317 20.50 28.23 -42.43
N GLY A 318 21.59 27.47 -42.62
CA GLY A 318 21.72 26.11 -42.11
C GLY A 318 21.71 26.03 -40.59
N ALA A 319 22.45 26.92 -39.92
CA ALA A 319 22.47 27.02 -38.46
C ALA A 319 21.08 27.40 -37.92
N GLU A 320 20.41 28.38 -38.53
CA GLU A 320 19.08 28.82 -38.12
C GLU A 320 18.03 27.70 -38.24
N ARG A 321 18.06 26.92 -39.33
CA ARG A 321 17.20 25.73 -39.49
C ARG A 321 17.48 24.67 -38.42
N ARG A 322 18.75 24.39 -38.11
CA ARG A 322 19.13 23.45 -37.04
C ARG A 322 18.65 23.93 -35.68
N THR A 323 18.85 25.20 -35.34
CA THR A 323 18.43 25.80 -34.07
C THR A 323 16.90 25.76 -33.92
N ARG A 324 16.13 26.14 -34.95
CA ARG A 324 14.66 26.03 -34.90
C ARG A 324 14.20 24.58 -34.72
N THR A 325 14.85 23.64 -35.39
CA THR A 325 14.53 22.21 -35.25
C THR A 325 14.83 21.71 -33.84
N LEU A 326 15.99 22.08 -33.28
CA LEU A 326 16.37 21.74 -31.91
C LEU A 326 15.40 22.34 -30.89
N ALA A 327 15.05 23.63 -31.02
CA ALA A 327 14.11 24.29 -30.13
C ALA A 327 12.72 23.62 -30.14
N ARG A 328 12.21 23.23 -31.32
CA ARG A 328 10.95 22.48 -31.44
C ARG A 328 11.05 21.11 -30.76
N ARG A 329 12.15 20.37 -30.96
CA ARG A 329 12.38 19.07 -30.31
C ARG A 329 12.45 19.19 -28.78
N LEU A 330 13.18 20.18 -28.27
CA LEU A 330 13.29 20.43 -26.83
C LEU A 330 11.95 20.85 -26.23
N SER A 331 11.18 21.70 -26.92
CA SER A 331 9.84 22.10 -26.48
C SER A 331 8.87 20.92 -26.45
N ALA A 332 8.84 20.10 -27.52
CA ALA A 332 8.02 18.88 -27.56
C ALA A 332 8.40 17.90 -26.46
N ARG A 333 9.71 17.67 -26.26
CA ARG A 333 10.22 16.84 -25.17
C ARG A 333 9.83 17.40 -23.80
N GLY A 334 9.98 18.70 -23.59
CA GLY A 334 9.60 19.36 -22.34
C GLY A 334 8.12 19.25 -22.04
N THR A 335 7.24 19.27 -23.05
CA THR A 335 5.79 19.03 -22.86
C THR A 335 5.52 17.57 -22.51
N GLN A 336 6.19 16.61 -23.17
CA GLN A 336 6.05 15.18 -22.86
C GLN A 336 6.50 14.86 -21.43
N GLU A 337 7.65 15.38 -21.00
CA GLU A 337 8.18 15.16 -19.66
C GLU A 337 7.31 15.82 -18.58
N ARG A 338 6.74 17.01 -18.85
CA ARG A 338 5.74 17.62 -17.96
C ARG A 338 4.47 16.77 -17.84
N GLY A 339 3.99 16.18 -18.94
CA GLY A 339 2.86 15.24 -18.91
C GLY A 339 3.16 14.01 -18.05
N ARG A 340 4.31 13.37 -18.26
CA ARG A 340 4.78 12.23 -17.44
C ARG A 340 4.91 12.59 -15.96
N ALA A 341 5.45 13.77 -15.65
CA ALA A 341 5.56 14.23 -14.27
C ALA A 341 4.19 14.44 -13.62
N ALA A 342 3.19 14.95 -14.37
CA ALA A 342 1.82 15.10 -13.89
C ALA A 342 1.15 13.73 -13.64
N GLU A 343 1.30 12.78 -14.56
CA GLU A 343 0.81 11.40 -14.39
C GLU A 343 1.44 10.73 -13.15
N LEU A 344 2.75 10.88 -12.95
CA LEU A 344 3.44 10.35 -11.77
C LEU A 344 2.94 11.00 -10.48
N ALA A 345 2.72 12.33 -10.49
CA ALA A 345 2.19 13.04 -9.35
C ALA A 345 0.76 12.58 -8.98
N GLU A 346 -0.07 12.29 -9.98
CA GLU A 346 -1.40 11.73 -9.77
C GLU A 346 -1.32 10.32 -9.16
N GLN A 347 -0.44 9.46 -9.68
CA GLN A 347 -0.20 8.12 -9.14
C GLN A 347 0.31 8.17 -7.69
N VAL A 348 1.22 9.10 -7.36
CA VAL A 348 1.68 9.30 -5.99
C VAL A 348 0.52 9.74 -5.09
N GLY A 349 -0.30 10.70 -5.54
CA GLY A 349 -1.45 11.16 -4.77
C GLY A 349 -2.52 10.08 -4.59
N GLU A 350 -2.69 9.17 -5.55
CA GLU A 350 -3.58 8.01 -5.41
C GLU A 350 -2.98 6.97 -4.46
N ALA A 351 -1.68 6.68 -4.55
CA ALA A 351 -1.00 5.77 -3.63
C ALA A 351 -1.06 6.27 -2.18
N GLU A 352 -0.87 7.57 -1.94
CA GLU A 352 -0.99 8.20 -0.61
C GLU A 352 -2.42 8.08 -0.04
N ARG A 353 -3.44 8.33 -0.88
CA ARG A 353 -4.86 8.14 -0.50
C ARG A 353 -5.13 6.67 -0.14
N THR A 354 -4.61 5.74 -0.94
CA THR A 354 -4.79 4.30 -0.71
C THR A 354 -4.10 3.85 0.56
N ALA A 355 -2.87 4.33 0.82
CA ALA A 355 -2.12 4.06 2.04
C ALA A 355 -2.84 4.60 3.28
N THR A 356 -3.32 5.84 3.23
CA THR A 356 -4.11 6.45 4.31
C THR A 356 -5.38 5.64 4.59
N ALA A 357 -6.12 5.26 3.55
CA ALA A 357 -7.32 4.46 3.69
C ALA A 357 -7.04 3.06 4.29
N ALA A 358 -5.91 2.45 3.93
CA ALA A 358 -5.46 1.18 4.51
C ALA A 358 -5.08 1.31 5.99
N GLU A 359 -4.37 2.39 6.38
CA GLU A 359 -4.03 2.67 7.78
C GLU A 359 -5.28 2.93 8.62
N ASP A 360 -6.26 3.67 8.09
CA ASP A 360 -7.55 3.90 8.75
C ASP A 360 -8.35 2.61 8.90
N ALA A 361 -8.37 1.75 7.88
CA ALA A 361 -9.03 0.45 7.94
C ALA A 361 -8.36 -0.47 8.98
N ARG A 362 -7.01 -0.48 9.03
CA ARG A 362 -6.23 -1.21 10.03
C ARG A 362 -6.52 -0.69 11.43
N SER A 363 -6.52 0.63 11.63
CA SER A 363 -6.80 1.26 12.92
C SER A 363 -8.21 0.94 13.42
N ARG A 364 -9.21 1.02 12.54
CA ARG A 364 -10.59 0.59 12.86
C ARG A 364 -10.65 -0.88 13.23
N SER A 365 -9.99 -1.75 12.46
CA SER A 365 -9.95 -3.19 12.74
C SER A 365 -9.28 -3.49 14.08
N ALA A 366 -8.21 -2.78 14.42
CA ALA A 366 -7.53 -2.90 15.71
C ALA A 366 -8.43 -2.47 16.88
N LEU A 367 -9.16 -1.36 16.73
CA LEU A 367 -10.15 -0.91 17.72
C LEU A 367 -11.27 -1.94 17.92
N VAL A 368 -11.81 -2.50 16.83
CA VAL A 368 -12.82 -3.55 16.89
C VAL A 368 -12.28 -4.81 17.59
N ALA A 369 -11.06 -5.24 17.25
CA ALA A 369 -10.42 -6.39 17.89
C ALA A 369 -10.20 -6.16 19.40
N ALA A 370 -9.76 -4.95 19.79
CA ALA A 370 -9.59 -4.59 21.19
C ALA A 370 -10.93 -4.60 21.96
N GLU A 371 -11.99 -4.06 21.37
CA GLU A 371 -13.35 -4.09 21.95
C GLU A 371 -13.88 -5.53 22.08
N LEU A 372 -13.69 -6.37 21.07
CA LEU A 372 -14.05 -7.79 21.13
C LEU A 372 -13.26 -8.53 22.23
N ALA A 373 -11.96 -8.27 22.35
CA ALA A 373 -11.12 -8.85 23.40
C ALA A 373 -11.59 -8.39 24.79
N TYR A 374 -11.92 -7.12 24.97
CA TYR A 374 -12.47 -6.59 26.21
C TYR A 374 -13.79 -7.28 26.57
N ARG A 375 -14.75 -7.35 25.64
CA ARG A 375 -16.04 -8.02 25.88
C ARG A 375 -15.87 -9.50 26.21
N HIS A 376 -14.98 -10.20 25.50
CA HIS A 376 -14.70 -11.59 25.78
C HIS A 376 -14.12 -11.77 27.19
N ALA A 377 -13.16 -10.93 27.59
CA ALA A 377 -12.60 -10.94 28.94
C ALA A 377 -13.67 -10.62 30.01
N SER A 378 -14.55 -9.65 29.78
CA SER A 378 -15.63 -9.31 30.70
C SER A 378 -16.64 -10.45 30.86
N LEU A 379 -17.02 -11.12 29.77
CA LEU A 379 -17.91 -12.29 29.82
C LEU A 379 -17.24 -13.47 30.53
N ALA A 380 -15.96 -13.71 30.26
CA ALA A 380 -15.18 -14.75 30.94
C ALA A 380 -15.08 -14.48 32.45
N LEU A 381 -14.86 -13.21 32.85
CA LEU A 381 -14.86 -12.80 34.25
C LEU A 381 -16.23 -13.05 34.90
N ALA A 382 -17.32 -12.59 34.27
CA ALA A 382 -18.67 -12.80 34.80
C ALA A 382 -19.02 -14.30 34.95
N ALA A 383 -18.60 -15.13 33.99
CA ALA A 383 -18.75 -16.58 34.09
C ALA A 383 -17.93 -17.17 35.24
N ALA A 384 -16.69 -16.72 35.41
CA ALA A 384 -15.81 -17.15 36.50
C ALA A 384 -16.35 -16.72 37.87
N GLU A 385 -16.86 -15.50 38.01
CA GLU A 385 -17.50 -15.00 39.23
C GLU A 385 -18.75 -15.81 39.59
N LYS A 386 -19.60 -16.12 38.60
CA LYS A 386 -20.77 -16.98 38.80
C LYS A 386 -20.36 -18.38 39.26
N SER A 387 -19.34 -18.96 38.64
CA SER A 387 -18.79 -20.27 39.04
C SER A 387 -18.22 -20.22 40.47
N ALA A 388 -17.47 -19.17 40.82
CA ALA A 388 -16.92 -18.98 42.15
C ALA A 388 -18.02 -18.81 43.22
N ALA A 389 -19.10 -18.10 42.90
CA ALA A 389 -20.26 -17.97 43.79
C ALA A 389 -20.97 -19.32 43.98
N ALA A 390 -21.12 -20.13 42.93
CA ALA A 390 -21.67 -21.48 43.03
C ALA A 390 -20.80 -22.38 43.91
N GLN A 391 -19.48 -22.38 43.68
CA GLN A 391 -18.52 -23.13 44.49
C GLN A 391 -18.51 -22.70 45.96
N LYS A 392 -18.65 -21.39 46.25
CA LYS A 392 -18.81 -20.90 47.63
C LYS A 392 -20.09 -21.40 48.29
N ARG A 393 -21.20 -21.46 47.55
CA ARG A 393 -22.47 -22.01 48.06
C ARG A 393 -22.33 -23.51 48.34
N GLU A 394 -21.80 -24.27 47.39
CA GLU A 394 -21.54 -25.71 47.55
C GLU A 394 -20.64 -25.98 48.76
N LEU A 395 -19.56 -25.19 48.94
CA LEU A 395 -18.71 -25.28 50.12
C LEU A 395 -19.47 -24.96 51.41
N SER A 396 -20.34 -23.95 51.40
CA SER A 396 -21.15 -23.60 52.57
C SER A 396 -22.15 -24.70 52.93
N GLU A 397 -22.82 -25.28 51.94
CA GLU A 397 -23.74 -26.41 52.10
C GLU A 397 -23.01 -27.66 52.62
N ALA A 398 -21.84 -27.97 52.06
CA ALA A 398 -20.99 -29.06 52.52
C ALA A 398 -20.51 -28.85 53.96
N ARG A 399 -20.16 -27.61 54.35
CA ARG A 399 -19.83 -27.27 55.75
C ARG A 399 -21.03 -27.44 56.67
N THR A 400 -22.21 -26.96 56.27
CA THR A 400 -23.44 -27.13 57.05
C THR A 400 -23.77 -28.62 57.22
N LEU A 401 -23.65 -29.42 56.15
CA LEU A 401 -23.86 -30.86 56.21
C LEU A 401 -22.83 -31.53 57.13
N HIS A 402 -21.55 -31.15 57.05
CA HIS A 402 -20.52 -31.66 57.94
C HIS A 402 -20.82 -31.34 59.40
N SER A 403 -21.19 -30.09 59.72
CA SER A 403 -21.59 -29.69 61.07
C SER A 403 -22.84 -30.45 61.55
N ALA A 404 -23.80 -30.71 60.65
CA ALA A 404 -24.97 -31.51 60.95
C ALA A 404 -24.60 -32.97 61.28
N TRP A 405 -23.66 -33.57 60.54
CA TRP A 405 -23.12 -34.89 60.84
C TRP A 405 -22.38 -34.94 62.17
N GLN A 406 -21.56 -33.93 62.48
CA GLN A 406 -20.91 -33.83 63.80
C GLN A 406 -21.93 -33.70 64.94
N ALA A 407 -23.02 -32.96 64.72
CA ALA A 407 -24.09 -32.83 65.70
C ALA A 407 -24.96 -34.09 65.82
N ALA A 408 -25.01 -34.94 64.79
CA ALA A 408 -25.86 -36.13 64.78
C ALA A 408 -25.53 -37.08 65.94
N GLU A 409 -24.25 -37.29 66.27
CA GLU A 409 -23.84 -38.13 67.40
C GLU A 409 -24.32 -37.54 68.74
N THR A 410 -24.17 -36.23 68.94
CA THR A 410 -24.67 -35.54 70.13
C THR A 410 -26.20 -35.61 70.23
N VAL A 411 -26.93 -35.46 69.12
CA VAL A 411 -28.39 -35.59 69.09
C VAL A 411 -28.83 -37.02 69.38
N LEU A 412 -28.13 -38.03 68.85
CA LEU A 412 -28.40 -39.43 69.15
C LEU A 412 -28.10 -39.76 70.62
N ALA A 413 -26.98 -39.24 71.16
CA ALA A 413 -26.64 -39.38 72.58
C ALA A 413 -27.69 -38.71 73.47
N HIS A 414 -28.18 -37.52 73.10
CA HIS A 414 -29.25 -36.83 73.80
C HIS A 414 -30.57 -37.61 73.74
N ARG A 415 -30.97 -38.13 72.57
CA ARG A 415 -32.16 -38.98 72.43
C ARG A 415 -32.05 -40.25 73.28
N ALA A 416 -30.91 -40.93 73.22
CA ALA A 416 -30.67 -42.12 74.03
C ALA A 416 -30.69 -41.79 75.54
N ALA A 417 -30.19 -40.62 75.94
CA ALA A 417 -30.26 -40.13 77.31
C ALA A 417 -31.69 -39.77 77.72
N ALA A 418 -32.46 -39.13 76.84
CA ALA A 418 -33.88 -38.82 77.07
C ALA A 418 -34.72 -40.09 77.19
N ASP A 419 -34.50 -41.08 76.33
CA ASP A 419 -35.16 -42.39 76.41
C ASP A 419 -34.77 -43.14 77.70
N ARG A 420 -33.50 -43.07 78.11
CA ARG A 420 -33.06 -43.62 79.40
C ARG A 420 -33.74 -42.90 80.56
N ALA A 421 -33.79 -41.57 80.54
CA ALA A 421 -34.45 -40.78 81.58
C ALA A 421 -35.95 -41.08 81.65
N ALA A 422 -36.63 -41.21 80.51
CA ALA A 422 -38.04 -41.60 80.46
C ALA A 422 -38.27 -43.02 81.03
N ARG A 423 -37.40 -43.99 80.70
CA ARG A 423 -37.46 -45.34 81.28
C ARG A 423 -37.22 -45.34 82.80
N VAL A 424 -36.22 -44.59 83.28
CA VAL A 424 -35.93 -44.46 84.71
C VAL A 424 -37.08 -43.78 85.43
N ALA A 425 -37.66 -42.72 84.87
CA ALA A 425 -38.81 -42.05 85.45
C ALA A 425 -40.03 -42.98 85.56
N ALA A 426 -40.30 -43.80 84.54
CA ALA A 426 -41.35 -44.82 84.59
C ALA A 426 -41.08 -45.88 85.66
N ALA A 427 -39.84 -46.38 85.75
CA ALA A 427 -39.45 -47.34 86.79
C ALA A 427 -39.53 -46.75 88.21
N ILE A 428 -39.18 -45.47 88.40
CA ILE A 428 -39.35 -44.76 89.68
C ILE A 428 -40.84 -44.66 90.03
N GLN A 429 -41.71 -44.27 89.09
CA GLN A 429 -43.16 -44.20 89.37
C GLN A 429 -43.76 -45.56 89.72
N GLU A 430 -43.29 -46.64 89.11
CA GLU A 430 -43.72 -48.01 89.44
C GLU A 430 -43.21 -48.42 90.84
N ALA A 431 -41.94 -48.16 91.15
CA ALA A 431 -41.38 -48.39 92.48
C ALA A 431 -42.07 -47.55 93.57
N GLU A 432 -42.42 -46.30 93.29
CA GLU A 432 -43.20 -45.45 94.21
C GLU A 432 -44.61 -46.00 94.47
N ARG A 433 -45.26 -46.57 93.46
CA ARG A 433 -46.56 -47.25 93.62
C ARG A 433 -46.45 -48.50 94.48
N ASP A 434 -45.41 -49.30 94.28
CA ASP A 434 -45.16 -50.52 95.06
C ASP A 434 -44.76 -50.21 96.50
N ALA A 435 -44.03 -49.11 96.74
CA ALA A 435 -43.60 -48.67 98.08
C ALA A 435 -44.68 -47.93 98.89
N ALA A 436 -45.70 -47.38 98.23
CA ALA A 436 -46.80 -46.64 98.87
C ALA A 436 -47.49 -47.38 100.05
N PRO A 437 -47.87 -48.66 99.95
CA PRO A 437 -48.47 -49.39 101.07
C PRO A 437 -47.52 -49.59 102.26
N ALA A 438 -46.22 -49.79 102.01
CA ALA A 438 -45.21 -49.94 103.05
C ALA A 438 -44.98 -48.63 103.83
N LEU A 439 -44.93 -47.49 103.11
CA LEU A 439 -44.83 -46.17 103.74
C LEU A 439 -46.07 -45.81 104.56
N ALA A 440 -47.26 -46.14 104.07
CA ALA A 440 -48.51 -45.94 104.82
C ALA A 440 -48.55 -46.80 106.10
N ALA A 441 -48.05 -48.04 106.05
CA ALA A 441 -47.92 -48.91 107.21
C ALA A 441 -46.93 -48.33 108.25
N ARG A 442 -45.76 -47.83 107.80
CA ARG A 442 -44.78 -47.15 108.66
C ARG A 442 -45.37 -45.92 109.34
N ALA A 443 -46.08 -45.05 108.62
CA ALA A 443 -46.69 -43.85 109.20
C ALA A 443 -47.73 -44.19 110.27
N ARG A 444 -48.55 -45.24 110.06
CA ARG A 444 -49.51 -45.74 111.06
C ARG A 444 -48.83 -46.35 112.29
N ALA A 445 -47.70 -47.01 112.11
CA ALA A 445 -46.91 -47.56 113.22
C ALA A 445 -46.28 -46.44 114.06
N ALA A 446 -45.65 -45.45 113.41
CA ALA A 446 -45.09 -44.27 114.09
C ALA A 446 -46.16 -43.50 114.89
N ALA A 447 -47.34 -43.27 114.31
CA ALA A 447 -48.44 -42.60 115.01
C ALA A 447 -49.03 -43.42 116.19
N ARG A 448 -48.88 -44.76 116.19
CA ARG A 448 -49.26 -45.59 117.35
C ARG A 448 -48.20 -45.49 118.45
N LEU A 449 -46.93 -45.51 118.09
CA LEU A 449 -45.82 -45.38 119.04
C LEU A 449 -45.84 -44.04 119.78
N VAL A 450 -46.02 -42.92 119.06
CA VAL A 450 -46.08 -41.58 119.68
C VAL A 450 -47.24 -41.49 120.69
N ARG A 451 -48.39 -42.09 120.38
CA ARG A 451 -49.53 -42.13 121.31
C ARG A 451 -49.25 -42.97 122.56
N ALA A 452 -48.59 -44.13 122.41
CA ALA A 452 -48.19 -44.96 123.54
C ALA A 452 -47.17 -44.26 124.46
N LEU A 453 -46.20 -43.53 123.88
CA LEU A 453 -45.19 -42.81 124.66
C LEU A 453 -45.79 -41.63 125.45
N ASN A 454 -46.71 -40.87 124.85
CA ASN A 454 -47.38 -39.78 125.58
C ASN A 454 -48.24 -40.30 126.75
N ALA A 455 -48.97 -41.40 126.55
CA ALA A 455 -49.75 -42.01 127.63
C ALA A 455 -48.85 -42.52 128.78
N ALA A 456 -47.69 -43.09 128.46
CA ALA A 456 -46.72 -43.52 129.47
C ALA A 456 -46.11 -42.34 130.25
N ALA A 457 -45.89 -41.20 129.60
CA ALA A 457 -45.41 -39.99 130.26
C ALA A 457 -46.44 -39.43 131.25
N GLU A 458 -47.72 -39.34 130.85
CA GLU A 458 -48.81 -38.88 131.71
C GLU A 458 -48.99 -39.79 132.95
N ASP A 459 -48.91 -41.12 132.78
CA ASP A 459 -48.97 -42.06 133.91
C ASP A 459 -47.76 -41.93 134.85
N GLY A 460 -46.56 -41.66 134.31
CA GLY A 460 -45.36 -41.44 135.11
C GLY A 460 -45.43 -40.18 135.97
N GLU A 461 -45.91 -39.06 135.41
CA GLU A 461 -46.10 -37.81 136.15
C GLU A 461 -47.12 -37.96 137.30
N ARG A 462 -48.20 -38.73 137.09
CA ARG A 462 -49.20 -39.00 138.13
C ARG A 462 -48.61 -39.80 139.31
N ILE A 463 -47.84 -40.85 139.04
CA ILE A 463 -47.20 -41.67 140.08
C ILE A 463 -46.19 -40.85 140.89
N ALA A 464 -45.42 -39.98 140.23
CA ALA A 464 -44.47 -39.11 140.91
C ALA A 464 -45.14 -38.16 141.91
N ALA A 465 -46.28 -37.56 141.53
CA ALA A 465 -47.05 -36.68 142.43
C ALA A 465 -47.61 -37.44 143.65
N GLU A 466 -48.13 -38.67 143.46
CA GLU A 466 -48.66 -39.50 144.56
C GLU A 466 -47.57 -39.87 145.59
N GLU A 467 -46.34 -40.17 145.15
CA GLU A 467 -45.23 -40.51 146.05
C GLU A 467 -44.62 -39.28 146.76
N GLU A 468 -44.64 -38.09 146.14
CA GLU A 468 -44.24 -36.85 146.82
C GLU A 468 -45.16 -36.51 148.01
N GLU A 469 -46.48 -36.64 147.86
CA GLU A 469 -47.43 -36.44 148.97
C GLU A 469 -47.20 -37.44 150.10
N ARG A 470 -46.89 -38.70 149.77
CA ARG A 470 -46.62 -39.75 150.75
C ARG A 470 -45.33 -39.52 151.54
N SER A 471 -44.28 -39.05 150.88
CA SER A 471 -43.02 -38.66 151.51
C SER A 471 -43.22 -37.54 152.53
N ALA A 472 -43.98 -36.49 152.17
CA ALA A 472 -44.27 -35.37 153.06
C ALA A 472 -45.03 -35.82 154.34
N ALA A 473 -46.00 -36.74 154.19
CA ALA A 473 -46.75 -37.28 155.32
C ALA A 473 -45.87 -38.09 156.29
N LEU A 474 -44.96 -38.92 155.77
CA LEU A 474 -44.03 -39.72 156.59
C LEU A 474 -43.03 -38.85 157.35
N GLN A 475 -42.55 -37.76 156.74
CA GLN A 475 -41.66 -36.82 157.42
C GLN A 475 -42.34 -36.14 158.61
N ALA A 476 -43.58 -35.66 158.42
CA ALA A 476 -44.35 -35.02 159.50
C ALA A 476 -44.63 -35.99 160.67
N ALA A 477 -44.94 -37.25 160.38
CA ALA A 477 -45.16 -38.27 161.39
C ALA A 477 -43.89 -38.58 162.20
N GLY A 478 -42.73 -38.69 161.53
CA GLY A 478 -41.45 -38.93 162.19
C GLY A 478 -41.03 -37.78 163.13
N GLU A 479 -41.22 -36.53 162.70
CA GLU A 479 -40.91 -35.35 163.53
C GLU A 479 -41.84 -35.22 164.76
N SER A 480 -43.10 -35.65 164.64
CA SER A 480 -44.02 -35.72 165.79
C SER A 480 -43.59 -36.81 166.77
N ALA A 481 -43.36 -38.03 166.29
CA ALA A 481 -42.98 -39.16 167.14
C ALA A 481 -41.67 -38.92 167.90
N HIS A 482 -40.69 -38.25 167.29
CA HIS A 482 -39.44 -37.92 167.96
C HIS A 482 -39.63 -36.92 169.12
N ARG A 483 -40.46 -35.89 168.92
CA ARG A 483 -40.79 -34.90 169.96
C ARG A 483 -41.52 -35.53 171.14
N ASP A 484 -42.48 -36.40 170.87
CA ASP A 484 -43.25 -37.09 171.91
C ASP A 484 -42.36 -38.02 172.75
N ALA A 485 -41.42 -38.73 172.10
CA ALA A 485 -40.46 -39.58 172.80
C ALA A 485 -39.51 -38.79 173.72
N THR A 486 -39.06 -37.60 173.30
CA THR A 486 -38.19 -36.74 174.13
C THR A 486 -38.94 -36.17 175.34
N ALA A 487 -40.19 -35.76 175.17
CA ALA A 487 -41.04 -35.29 176.26
C ALA A 487 -41.25 -36.38 177.32
N ALA A 488 -41.64 -37.58 176.90
CA ALA A 488 -41.90 -38.70 177.80
C ALA A 488 -40.64 -39.16 178.56
N ALA A 489 -39.47 -39.19 177.91
CA ALA A 489 -38.20 -39.51 178.58
C ALA A 489 -37.82 -38.49 179.66
N THR A 490 -38.11 -37.20 179.43
CA THR A 490 -37.84 -36.13 180.41
C THR A 490 -38.73 -36.26 181.64
N GLU A 491 -40.00 -36.65 181.44
CA GLU A 491 -40.97 -36.85 182.52
C GLU A 491 -40.64 -38.07 183.39
N ALA A 492 -40.22 -39.18 182.78
CA ALA A 492 -39.73 -40.37 183.50
C ALA A 492 -38.52 -40.06 184.39
N GLN A 493 -37.59 -39.22 183.92
CA GLN A 493 -36.42 -38.84 184.71
C GLN A 493 -36.77 -37.97 185.92
N ARG A 494 -37.80 -37.11 185.79
CA ARG A 494 -38.31 -36.31 186.92
C ARG A 494 -38.96 -37.19 187.98
N ALA A 495 -39.86 -38.08 187.59
CA ALA A 495 -40.57 -38.97 188.51
C ALA A 495 -39.62 -39.93 189.27
N ARG A 496 -38.52 -40.37 188.62
CA ARG A 496 -37.46 -41.15 189.28
C ARG A 496 -36.82 -40.40 190.45
N SER A 497 -36.49 -39.14 190.20
CA SER A 497 -35.80 -38.28 191.17
C SER A 497 -36.69 -37.99 192.39
N GLU A 498 -37.99 -37.79 192.16
CA GLU A 498 -38.98 -37.60 193.23
C GLU A 498 -39.15 -38.86 194.09
N THR A 499 -39.17 -40.04 193.47
CA THR A 499 -39.27 -41.33 194.18
C THR A 499 -38.05 -41.61 195.05
N GLU A 500 -36.84 -41.36 194.54
CA GLU A 500 -35.58 -41.51 195.29
C GLU A 500 -35.53 -40.57 196.51
N HIS A 501 -35.99 -39.31 196.35
CA HIS A 501 -36.05 -38.32 197.43
C HIS A 501 -37.00 -38.71 198.57
N LEU A 502 -38.18 -39.25 198.24
CA LEU A 502 -39.18 -39.66 199.24
C LEU A 502 -38.72 -40.88 200.05
N ARG A 503 -38.06 -41.86 199.42
CA ARG A 503 -37.47 -43.03 200.13
C ARG A 503 -36.41 -42.63 201.13
N GLN A 504 -35.55 -41.69 200.76
CA GLN A 504 -34.47 -41.22 201.63
C GLN A 504 -35.03 -40.57 202.91
N ARG A 505 -36.12 -39.82 202.77
CA ARG A 505 -36.81 -39.13 203.87
C ARG A 505 -37.58 -40.09 204.78
N LEU A 506 -38.11 -41.18 204.23
CA LEU A 506 -38.76 -42.24 205.01
C LEU A 506 -37.75 -42.94 205.93
N ALA A 507 -36.56 -43.27 205.38
CA ALA A 507 -35.48 -43.91 206.13
C ALA A 507 -34.92 -43.01 207.25
N GLU A 508 -34.83 -41.69 207.03
CA GLU A 508 -34.45 -40.74 208.08
C GLU A 508 -35.46 -40.73 209.25
N VAL A 509 -36.77 -40.74 208.95
CA VAL A 509 -37.83 -40.75 209.97
C VAL A 509 -37.88 -42.08 210.74
N GLU A 510 -37.66 -43.21 210.08
CA GLU A 510 -37.54 -44.52 210.74
C GLU A 510 -36.32 -44.56 211.68
N GLN A 511 -35.19 -43.97 211.27
CA GLN A 511 -33.98 -43.95 212.10
C GLN A 511 -34.10 -43.03 213.32
N GLU A 512 -34.76 -41.86 213.17
CA GLU A 512 -35.07 -40.96 214.29
C GLU A 512 -36.04 -41.61 215.30
N THR A 513 -37.00 -42.40 214.84
CA THR A 513 -37.96 -43.09 215.70
C THR A 513 -37.32 -44.27 216.45
N GLU A 514 -36.43 -45.05 215.83
CA GLU A 514 -35.69 -46.13 216.52
C GLU A 514 -34.72 -45.59 217.60
N GLN A 515 -34.05 -44.48 217.34
CA GLN A 515 -33.15 -43.85 218.32
C GLN A 515 -33.92 -43.30 219.53
N ALA A 516 -35.12 -42.75 219.31
CA ALA A 516 -35.98 -42.29 220.39
C ALA A 516 -36.47 -43.43 221.31
N VAL A 517 -36.69 -44.63 220.74
CA VAL A 517 -37.08 -45.83 221.49
C VAL A 517 -35.91 -46.40 222.31
N GLN A 518 -34.70 -46.50 221.75
CA GLN A 518 -33.53 -47.01 222.50
C GLN A 518 -33.11 -46.11 223.66
N ALA A 519 -33.32 -44.80 223.53
CA ALA A 519 -32.97 -43.84 224.58
C ALA A 519 -33.94 -43.85 225.78
N GLY A 520 -35.08 -44.55 225.69
CA GLY A 520 -36.10 -44.61 226.74
C GLY A 520 -37.02 -43.39 226.81
N TRP A 521 -37.14 -42.60 225.73
CA TRP A 521 -37.95 -41.37 225.70
C TRP A 521 -39.42 -41.65 225.31
N LEU A 522 -39.76 -42.90 224.99
CA LEU A 522 -41.11 -43.34 224.65
C LEU A 522 -41.50 -44.53 225.52
N ASP A 523 -42.47 -44.31 226.41
CA ASP A 523 -43.03 -45.32 227.31
C ASP A 523 -44.43 -45.77 226.85
N ALA A 524 -44.69 -47.08 227.01
CA ALA A 524 -45.91 -47.76 226.59
C ALA A 524 -46.95 -47.80 227.73
N ALA A 525 -47.50 -46.66 228.15
CA ALA A 525 -48.82 -46.55 228.77
C ALA A 525 -49.14 -45.10 229.19
N GLY A 526 -50.14 -44.50 228.55
CA GLY A 526 -51.05 -43.50 229.13
C GLY A 526 -50.61 -42.02 229.10
N GLY A 527 -51.41 -41.20 228.39
CA GLY A 527 -51.69 -39.79 228.77
C GLY A 527 -51.25 -38.68 227.80
N GLU A 528 -52.07 -38.39 226.78
CA GLU A 528 -52.41 -37.10 226.12
C GLU A 528 -51.36 -35.98 225.82
N PRO A 529 -51.53 -35.17 224.75
CA PRO A 529 -51.44 -35.56 223.34
C PRO A 529 -50.56 -34.55 222.57
N VAL A 530 -49.34 -34.92 222.17
CA VAL A 530 -48.64 -34.16 221.12
C VAL A 530 -47.93 -35.14 220.19
N SER A 531 -48.49 -35.25 218.99
CA SER A 531 -47.94 -35.89 217.79
C SER A 531 -47.75 -37.40 217.88
N ASP A 532 -48.74 -38.15 217.38
CA ASP A 532 -48.67 -39.60 217.17
C ASP A 532 -47.76 -39.93 215.95
N PRO A 533 -46.54 -40.46 216.16
CA PRO A 533 -45.59 -40.75 215.09
C PRO A 533 -46.07 -41.85 214.13
N ALA A 534 -47.03 -42.70 214.52
CA ALA A 534 -47.53 -43.78 213.67
C ALA A 534 -48.32 -43.26 212.46
N ARG A 535 -48.98 -42.10 212.57
CA ARG A 535 -49.78 -41.52 211.48
C ARG A 535 -48.93 -40.81 210.42
N ALA A 536 -47.81 -40.24 210.82
CA ALA A 536 -46.86 -39.59 209.92
C ALA A 536 -46.13 -40.61 209.03
N ALA A 537 -45.78 -41.78 209.57
CA ALA A 537 -45.13 -42.85 208.83
C ALA A 537 -46.04 -43.45 207.73
N LEU A 538 -47.33 -43.64 208.02
CA LEU A 538 -48.30 -44.12 207.03
C LEU A 538 -48.50 -43.12 205.88
N ALA A 539 -48.63 -41.83 206.18
CA ALA A 539 -48.79 -40.80 205.15
C ALA A 539 -47.54 -40.68 204.23
N ALA A 540 -46.35 -40.91 204.77
CA ALA A 540 -45.12 -40.88 204.00
C ALA A 540 -44.94 -42.15 203.14
N SER A 541 -45.40 -43.32 203.62
CA SER A 541 -45.42 -44.56 202.83
C SER A 541 -46.43 -44.48 201.69
N ASP A 542 -47.63 -43.92 201.91
CA ASP A 542 -48.62 -43.70 200.85
C ASP A 542 -48.08 -42.74 199.76
N ALA A 543 -47.33 -41.71 200.15
CA ALA A 543 -46.69 -40.78 199.21
C ALA A 543 -45.57 -41.46 198.38
N GLU A 544 -44.80 -42.37 198.96
CA GLU A 544 -43.81 -43.17 198.23
C GLU A 544 -44.47 -44.10 197.21
N GLN A 545 -45.54 -44.80 197.60
CA GLN A 545 -46.28 -45.68 196.69
C GLN A 545 -46.89 -44.91 195.51
N ALA A 546 -47.44 -43.71 195.76
CA ALA A 546 -47.96 -42.85 194.71
C ALA A 546 -46.86 -42.37 193.74
N ALA A 547 -45.67 -42.02 194.25
CA ALA A 547 -44.53 -41.61 193.44
C ALA A 547 -43.95 -42.76 192.60
N VAL A 548 -43.89 -43.98 193.16
CA VAL A 548 -43.48 -45.18 192.42
C VAL A 548 -44.44 -45.47 191.26
N ALA A 549 -45.75 -45.40 191.50
CA ALA A 549 -46.75 -45.59 190.44
C ALA A 549 -46.64 -44.52 189.34
N ALA A 550 -46.39 -43.26 189.71
CA ALA A 550 -46.14 -42.18 188.76
C ALA A 550 -44.84 -42.40 187.95
N PHE A 551 -43.79 -42.91 188.57
CA PHE A 551 -42.55 -43.27 187.87
C PHE A 551 -42.75 -44.43 186.89
N ASP A 552 -43.44 -45.50 187.29
CA ASP A 552 -43.68 -46.64 186.42
C ASP A 552 -44.55 -46.25 185.21
N THR A 553 -45.58 -45.44 185.41
CA THR A 553 -46.39 -44.91 184.30
C THR A 553 -45.59 -44.01 183.36
N ALA A 554 -44.75 -43.12 183.89
CA ALA A 554 -43.88 -42.26 183.08
C ALA A 554 -42.81 -43.09 182.32
N ARG A 555 -42.27 -44.14 182.95
CA ARG A 555 -41.32 -45.06 182.33
C ARG A 555 -41.94 -45.84 181.17
N GLU A 556 -43.16 -46.33 181.34
CA GLU A 556 -43.89 -47.00 180.25
C GLU A 556 -44.23 -46.04 179.11
N ALA A 557 -44.63 -44.80 179.42
CA ALA A 557 -44.87 -43.78 178.41
C ALA A 557 -43.59 -43.48 177.61
N ALA A 558 -42.44 -43.38 178.27
CA ALA A 558 -41.14 -43.20 177.62
C ALA A 558 -40.75 -44.40 176.75
N ALA A 559 -41.00 -45.64 177.21
CA ALA A 559 -40.75 -46.84 176.42
C ALA A 559 -41.61 -46.90 175.15
N ARG A 560 -42.92 -46.63 175.27
CA ARG A 560 -43.85 -46.56 174.11
C ARG A 560 -43.50 -45.43 173.15
N GLY A 561 -43.07 -44.27 173.67
CA GLY A 561 -42.61 -43.16 172.85
C GLY A 561 -41.36 -43.52 172.05
N ALA A 562 -40.38 -44.17 172.68
CA ALA A 562 -39.16 -44.61 172.02
C ALA A 562 -39.42 -45.67 170.93
N GLU A 563 -40.34 -46.61 171.17
CA GLU A 563 -40.74 -47.63 170.20
C GLU A 563 -41.39 -47.00 168.96
N ARG A 564 -42.36 -46.09 169.13
CA ARG A 564 -42.99 -45.36 168.02
C ARG A 564 -42.00 -44.52 167.22
N ALA A 565 -41.03 -43.90 167.88
CA ALA A 565 -39.97 -43.16 167.21
C ALA A 565 -39.05 -44.07 166.38
N GLN A 566 -38.75 -45.28 166.87
CA GLN A 566 -37.99 -46.28 166.09
C GLN A 566 -38.79 -46.81 164.89
N GLU A 567 -40.08 -47.09 165.06
CA GLU A 567 -40.94 -47.54 163.96
C GLU A 567 -41.05 -46.50 162.85
N ALA A 568 -41.30 -45.23 163.20
CA ALA A 568 -41.36 -44.13 162.24
C ALA A 568 -40.02 -43.91 161.52
N ALA A 569 -38.89 -44.04 162.25
CA ALA A 569 -37.56 -43.94 161.65
C ALA A 569 -37.27 -45.11 160.69
N ALA A 570 -37.69 -46.34 161.03
CA ALA A 570 -37.53 -47.51 160.17
C ALA A 570 -38.42 -47.43 158.91
N GLU A 571 -39.62 -46.88 159.01
CA GLU A 571 -40.50 -46.65 157.86
C GLU A 571 -39.95 -45.58 156.93
N ARG A 572 -39.45 -44.46 157.48
CA ARG A 572 -38.72 -43.44 156.72
C ARG A 572 -37.51 -44.02 155.99
N SER A 573 -36.66 -44.80 156.69
CA SER A 573 -35.47 -45.40 156.08
C SER A 573 -35.83 -46.40 154.97
N ARG A 574 -36.92 -47.16 155.11
CA ARG A 574 -37.44 -48.03 154.04
C ARG A 574 -37.91 -47.22 152.82
N SER A 575 -38.58 -46.09 153.03
CA SER A 575 -39.00 -45.18 151.96
C SER A 575 -37.79 -44.56 151.23
N GLU A 576 -36.78 -44.12 151.98
CA GLU A 576 -35.53 -43.58 151.40
C GLU A 576 -34.78 -44.65 150.57
N LEU A 577 -34.75 -45.90 151.03
CA LEU A 577 -34.15 -47.01 150.26
C LEU A 577 -34.95 -47.32 148.98
N ALA A 578 -36.29 -47.25 149.04
CA ALA A 578 -37.13 -47.44 147.87
C ALA A 578 -36.93 -46.32 146.83
N ALA A 579 -36.82 -45.07 147.28
CA ALA A 579 -36.49 -43.93 146.43
C ALA A 579 -35.11 -44.08 145.75
N ALA A 580 -34.09 -44.53 146.50
CA ALA A 580 -32.77 -44.82 145.92
C ALA A 580 -32.83 -45.91 144.83
N ARG A 581 -33.58 -47.00 145.08
CA ARG A 581 -33.78 -48.06 144.07
C ARG A 581 -34.55 -47.58 142.84
N ALA A 582 -35.51 -46.67 143.02
CA ALA A 582 -36.24 -46.08 141.91
C ALA A 582 -35.33 -45.17 141.06
N ALA A 583 -34.42 -44.42 141.69
CA ALA A 583 -33.41 -43.64 140.99
C ALA A 583 -32.44 -44.53 140.19
N ASP A 584 -31.93 -45.62 140.79
CA ASP A 584 -31.09 -46.60 140.08
C ASP A 584 -31.82 -47.24 138.90
N ALA A 585 -33.12 -47.55 139.05
CA ALA A 585 -33.93 -48.10 137.98
C ALA A 585 -34.18 -47.09 136.84
N ALA A 586 -34.33 -45.80 137.17
CA ALA A 586 -34.45 -44.73 136.19
C ALA A 586 -33.14 -44.57 135.40
N GLU A 587 -31.99 -44.57 136.07
CA GLU A 587 -30.67 -44.49 135.41
C GLU A 587 -30.41 -45.73 134.52
N ALA A 588 -30.82 -46.92 134.96
CA ALA A 588 -30.77 -48.12 134.14
C ALA A 588 -31.68 -48.04 132.90
N ALA A 589 -32.88 -47.46 133.03
CA ALA A 589 -33.79 -47.24 131.92
C ALA A 589 -33.26 -46.21 130.92
N GLU A 590 -32.62 -45.13 131.40
CA GLU A 590 -31.91 -44.16 130.55
C GLU A 590 -30.75 -44.83 129.80
N GLY A 591 -29.96 -45.66 130.47
CA GLY A 591 -28.89 -46.44 129.86
C GLY A 591 -29.41 -47.39 128.77
N ALA A 592 -30.50 -48.10 129.02
CA ALA A 592 -31.14 -48.97 128.04
C ALA A 592 -31.67 -48.17 126.83
N TYR A 593 -32.32 -47.03 127.06
CA TYR A 593 -32.77 -46.13 126.00
C TYR A 593 -31.60 -45.61 125.16
N ALA A 594 -30.51 -45.19 125.80
CA ALA A 594 -29.32 -44.72 125.09
C ALA A 594 -28.68 -45.84 124.25
N ALA A 595 -28.64 -47.08 124.77
CA ALA A 595 -28.13 -48.24 124.03
C ALA A 595 -29.01 -48.59 122.82
N GLU A 596 -30.33 -48.60 122.97
CA GLU A 596 -31.27 -48.81 121.87
C GLU A 596 -31.17 -47.69 120.83
N ARG A 597 -31.04 -46.44 121.27
CA ARG A 597 -30.82 -45.30 120.37
C ARG A 597 -29.51 -45.41 119.62
N ALA A 598 -28.40 -45.76 120.29
CA ALA A 598 -27.12 -45.97 119.64
C ALA A 598 -27.16 -47.13 118.63
N THR A 599 -27.89 -48.20 118.95
CA THR A 599 -28.13 -49.31 118.03
C THR A 599 -28.94 -48.87 116.81
N ALA A 600 -29.99 -48.07 117.01
CA ALA A 600 -30.77 -47.48 115.91
C ALA A 600 -29.94 -46.53 115.04
N GLU A 601 -29.07 -45.71 115.65
CA GLU A 601 -28.15 -44.82 114.93
C GLU A 601 -27.09 -45.62 114.14
N ALA A 602 -26.56 -46.71 114.70
CA ALA A 602 -25.63 -47.61 114.01
C ALA A 602 -26.30 -48.35 112.84
N LEU A 603 -27.52 -48.86 113.03
CA LEU A 603 -28.32 -49.46 111.95
C LEU A 603 -28.68 -48.44 110.87
N GLY A 604 -28.91 -47.17 111.25
CA GLY A 604 -29.11 -46.08 110.30
C GLY A 604 -27.84 -45.66 109.54
N ALA A 605 -26.66 -45.97 110.07
CA ALA A 605 -25.38 -45.73 109.42
C ALA A 605 -24.93 -46.89 108.50
N GLU A 606 -25.54 -48.07 108.63
CA GLU A 606 -25.32 -49.23 107.75
C GLU A 606 -25.85 -48.95 106.33
N GLU A 607 -24.93 -48.71 105.41
CA GLU A 607 -25.22 -48.31 104.02
C GLU A 607 -26.10 -49.34 103.28
N ARG A 608 -25.89 -50.64 103.54
CA ARG A 608 -26.70 -51.73 102.94
C ARG A 608 -28.17 -51.68 103.34
N LEU A 609 -28.51 -51.21 104.54
CA LEU A 609 -29.91 -51.09 104.99
C LEU A 609 -30.58 -49.86 104.37
N ALA A 610 -29.84 -48.77 104.16
CA ALA A 610 -30.31 -47.61 103.41
C ALA A 610 -30.60 -47.97 101.94
N GLU A 611 -29.73 -48.76 101.32
CA GLU A 611 -29.93 -49.29 99.96
C GLU A 611 -31.18 -50.19 99.87
N LEU A 612 -31.38 -51.10 100.83
CA LEU A 612 -32.51 -52.03 100.82
C LEU A 612 -33.88 -51.34 101.01
N LEU A 613 -33.90 -50.22 101.76
CA LEU A 613 -35.10 -49.43 102.05
C LEU A 613 -35.32 -48.28 101.05
N GLY A 614 -34.46 -48.12 100.04
CA GLY A 614 -34.58 -47.10 99.01
C GLY A 614 -34.41 -45.67 99.52
N LEU A 615 -33.71 -45.48 100.65
CA LEU A 615 -33.40 -44.16 101.18
C LEU A 615 -32.14 -43.60 100.49
N PRO A 616 -32.10 -42.30 100.17
CA PRO A 616 -30.93 -41.71 99.52
C PRO A 616 -29.69 -41.91 100.39
N GLY A 617 -28.69 -42.60 99.83
CA GLY A 617 -27.41 -42.86 100.51
C GLY A 617 -26.76 -41.55 100.95
N ARG A 618 -26.21 -41.55 102.16
CA ARG A 618 -25.45 -40.42 102.68
C ARG A 618 -24.22 -40.23 101.80
N PRO A 619 -23.97 -39.04 101.23
CA PRO A 619 -22.79 -38.83 100.40
C PRO A 619 -21.52 -39.08 101.23
N PRO A 620 -20.50 -39.76 100.66
CA PRO A 620 -19.26 -40.00 101.38
C PRO A 620 -18.61 -38.65 101.71
N GLY A 621 -18.28 -38.47 103.00
CA GLY A 621 -17.41 -37.40 103.47
C GLY A 621 -15.95 -37.75 103.26
#